data_AF-A0A961KC66-F1
#
_entry.id   AF-A0A961KC66-F1
#
_cell.length_a   1.000
_cell.length_b   1.000
_cell.length_c   1.000
_cell.angle_alpha   90.00
_cell.angle_beta   90.00
_cell.angle_gamma   90.00
#
_symmetry.space_group_name_H-M   'P 1'
#
loop_
_entity.id
_entity.type
_entity.pdbx_description
1 polymer ?
#
loop_
_entity_poly.entity_id
_entity_poly.type
_entity_poly.pdbx_seq_one_letter_code
_entity_poly.pdbx_strand_id
1 'polypeptide(L)'
;CSLELSEHARAGRGQLATPHSQRSVARLSVEALPGEVLWFEDLIDMCRAAVPTETQVMVKREDEQAFAELNAANPIFVEDAARLFCQVLQNDPRVGDFRVVASHQESLHSHDAVSVLTQGPTFAADSLDPRLFASLIHIG
;
A
#
# COMPACT_ATOMS: atom_id res chain seq x y z
N CYS A 1 8.22 10.39 -6.95
CA CYS A 1 8.76 10.58 -8.32
C CYS A 1 7.89 11.54 -9.16
N SER A 2 6.64 11.20 -9.52
CA SER A 2 5.81 12.04 -10.40
C SER A 2 5.48 13.42 -9.83
N LEU A 3 5.29 13.53 -8.51
CA LEU A 3 5.08 14.82 -7.82
C LEU A 3 6.27 15.78 -8.02
N GLU A 4 7.49 15.29 -7.83
CA GLU A 4 8.70 16.11 -8.01
C GLU A 4 8.85 16.60 -9.45
N LEU A 5 8.50 15.77 -10.43
CA LEU A 5 8.50 16.15 -11.85
C LEU A 5 7.43 17.20 -12.17
N SER A 6 6.25 17.07 -11.58
CA SER A 6 5.18 18.07 -11.71
C SER A 6 5.57 19.40 -11.10
N GLU A 7 6.22 19.38 -9.93
CA GLU A 7 6.77 20.57 -9.28
C GLU A 7 7.89 21.22 -10.09
N HIS A 8 8.79 20.42 -10.68
CA HIS A 8 9.80 20.92 -11.59
C HIS A 8 9.20 21.54 -12.86
N ALA A 9 8.12 20.97 -13.42
CA ALA A 9 7.41 21.55 -14.56
C ALA A 9 6.80 22.92 -14.20
N ARG A 10 6.21 23.03 -13.01
CA ARG A 10 5.65 24.28 -12.48
C ARG A 10 6.75 25.32 -12.27
N ALA A 11 7.81 24.98 -11.55
CA ALA A 11 8.88 25.92 -11.20
C ALA A 11 9.76 26.32 -12.39
N GLY A 12 10.10 25.36 -13.26
CA GLY A 12 11.03 25.57 -14.38
C GLY A 12 10.38 26.06 -15.67
N ARG A 13 9.08 25.76 -15.90
CA ARG A 13 8.39 26.10 -17.15
C ARG A 13 7.06 26.84 -16.96
N GLY A 14 6.62 27.09 -15.73
CA GLY A 14 5.28 27.65 -15.47
C GLY A 14 4.14 26.74 -15.94
N GLN A 15 4.42 25.46 -16.17
CA GLN A 15 3.45 24.52 -16.73
C GLN A 15 2.79 23.76 -15.60
N LEU A 16 1.45 23.81 -15.54
CA LEU A 16 0.71 22.94 -14.64
C LEU A 16 0.84 21.49 -15.12
N ALA A 17 1.19 20.60 -14.21
CA ALA A 17 1.28 19.17 -14.43
C ALA A 17 0.64 18.44 -13.24
N THR A 18 -0.04 17.34 -13.51
CA THR A 18 -0.69 16.51 -12.49
C THR A 18 0.15 15.27 -12.25
N PRO A 19 0.66 15.03 -11.03
CA PRO A 19 1.31 13.77 -10.72
C PRO A 19 0.30 12.63 -10.84
N HIS A 20 0.73 11.50 -11.40
CA HIS A 20 -0.13 10.33 -11.43
C HIS A 20 -0.28 9.75 -10.02
N SER A 21 -1.47 9.21 -9.78
CA SER A 21 -1.82 8.38 -8.62
C SER A 21 -2.62 7.19 -9.15
N GLN A 22 -2.64 6.09 -8.40
CA GLN A 22 -3.26 4.86 -8.82
C GLN A 22 -3.90 4.13 -7.65
N ARG A 23 -4.76 3.15 -7.96
CA ARG A 23 -5.23 2.20 -6.97
C ARG A 23 -4.08 1.28 -6.58
N SER A 24 -4.09 0.85 -5.33
CA SER A 24 -3.14 -0.12 -4.80
C SER A 24 -3.86 -1.24 -4.08
N VAL A 25 -3.22 -2.41 -4.02
CA VAL A 25 -3.71 -3.55 -3.25
C VAL A 25 -2.60 -4.02 -2.34
N ALA A 26 -2.90 -4.13 -1.05
CA ALA A 26 -2.04 -4.76 -0.06
C ALA A 26 -2.65 -6.11 0.34
N ARG A 27 -1.81 -7.15 0.36
CA ARG A 27 -2.14 -8.47 0.87
C ARG A 27 -1.20 -8.80 2.02
N LEU A 28 -1.79 -9.07 3.17
CA LEU A 28 -1.07 -9.48 4.37
C LEU A 28 -1.40 -10.95 4.64
N SER A 29 -0.37 -11.73 4.96
CA SER A 29 -0.47 -13.07 5.53
C SER A 29 0.23 -13.02 6.88
N VAL A 30 -0.45 -13.38 7.95
CA VAL A 30 0.02 -13.16 9.32
C VAL A 30 -0.19 -14.43 10.14
N GLU A 31 0.83 -14.84 10.87
CA GLU A 31 0.70 -15.83 11.94
C GLU A 31 0.17 -15.16 13.20
N ALA A 32 -0.98 -15.63 13.71
CA ALA A 32 -1.50 -15.19 14.99
C ALA A 32 -0.91 -16.04 16.11
N LEU A 33 -0.21 -15.40 17.05
CA LEU A 33 0.39 -16.09 18.19
C LEU A 33 -0.68 -16.46 19.23
N PRO A 34 -0.43 -17.51 20.04
CA PRO A 34 -1.33 -17.87 21.15
C PRO A 34 -1.45 -16.74 22.18
N GLY A 35 -2.64 -16.54 22.74
CA GLY A 35 -2.88 -15.57 23.80
C GLY A 35 -4.11 -14.71 23.51
N GLU A 36 -3.90 -13.40 23.48
CA GLU A 36 -4.96 -12.45 23.11
C GLU A 36 -5.38 -12.64 21.65
N VAL A 37 -6.67 -12.50 21.39
CA VAL A 37 -7.22 -12.65 20.04
C VAL A 37 -6.77 -11.47 19.16
N LEU A 38 -6.12 -11.78 18.05
CA LEU A 38 -5.87 -10.84 16.96
C LEU A 38 -7.05 -10.91 15.98
N TRP A 39 -7.84 -9.84 15.92
CA TRP A 39 -8.97 -9.76 15.00
C TRP A 39 -8.52 -9.24 13.63
N PHE A 40 -9.31 -9.52 12.59
CA PHE A 40 -8.98 -8.99 11.26
C PHE A 40 -9.19 -7.47 11.19
N GLU A 41 -10.09 -6.92 12.00
CA GLU A 41 -10.27 -5.49 12.20
C GLU A 41 -9.01 -4.81 12.74
N ASP A 42 -8.30 -5.46 13.68
CA ASP A 42 -7.02 -4.95 14.19
C ASP A 42 -6.01 -4.79 13.06
N LEU A 43 -5.91 -5.79 12.17
CA LEU A 43 -5.03 -5.74 11.00
C LEU A 43 -5.43 -4.63 10.02
N ILE A 44 -6.74 -4.43 9.81
CA ILE A 44 -7.26 -3.35 8.95
C ILE A 44 -6.87 -1.98 9.53
N ASP A 45 -7.06 -1.79 10.83
CA ASP A 45 -6.75 -0.52 11.49
C ASP A 45 -5.24 -0.24 11.53
N MET A 46 -4.40 -1.27 11.72
CA MET A 46 -2.95 -1.15 11.53
C MET A 46 -2.58 -0.70 10.12
N CYS A 47 -3.22 -1.27 9.09
CA CYS A 47 -2.97 -0.89 7.70
C CYS A 47 -3.40 0.55 7.41
N ARG A 48 -4.55 0.98 7.93
CA ARG A 48 -5.06 2.36 7.81
C ARG A 48 -4.15 3.37 8.49
N ALA A 49 -3.60 3.01 9.65
CA ALA A 49 -2.63 3.85 10.34
C ALA A 49 -1.31 3.95 9.57
N ALA A 50 -0.87 2.85 8.93
CA ALA A 50 0.35 2.81 8.13
C ALA A 50 0.22 3.60 6.81
N VAL A 51 -0.92 3.47 6.11
CA VAL A 51 -1.17 4.12 4.82
C VAL A 51 -2.59 4.73 4.85
N PRO A 52 -2.74 6.03 5.17
CA PRO A 52 -4.02 6.64 5.52
C PRO A 52 -4.88 7.05 4.30
N THR A 53 -4.59 6.51 3.11
CA THR A 53 -5.27 6.84 1.85
C THR A 53 -6.05 5.65 1.31
N GLU A 54 -6.87 5.02 2.16
CA GLU A 54 -7.74 3.93 1.75
C GLU A 54 -8.82 4.41 0.77
N THR A 55 -9.31 3.50 -0.07
CA THR A 55 -10.38 3.82 -1.04
C THR A 55 -11.70 4.05 -0.33
N GLN A 56 -12.35 5.17 -0.61
CA GLN A 56 -13.65 5.53 -0.04
C GLN A 56 -14.78 5.19 -1.02
N VAL A 57 -15.88 4.62 -0.51
CA VAL A 57 -17.01 4.14 -1.35
C VAL A 57 -17.88 5.28 -1.85
N MET A 58 -18.15 6.27 -0.99
CA MET A 58 -18.99 7.43 -1.29
C MET A 58 -18.41 8.64 -0.56
N VAL A 59 -18.25 9.75 -1.28
CA VAL A 59 -17.58 10.97 -0.80
C VAL A 59 -18.31 12.22 -1.27
N LYS A 60 -18.26 13.28 -0.48
CA LYS A 60 -18.64 14.64 -0.92
C LYS A 60 -17.45 15.34 -1.54
N ARG A 61 -17.69 16.50 -2.17
CA ARG A 61 -16.62 17.32 -2.77
C ARG A 61 -15.54 17.70 -1.74
N GLU A 62 -15.93 18.04 -0.52
CA GLU A 62 -14.99 18.42 0.54
C GLU A 62 -14.11 17.22 0.96
N ASP A 63 -14.68 16.02 0.95
CA ASP A 63 -13.96 14.79 1.26
C ASP A 63 -12.99 14.42 0.13
N GLU A 64 -13.37 14.61 -1.14
CA GLU A 64 -12.49 14.44 -2.31
C GLU A 64 -11.29 15.39 -2.24
N GLN A 65 -11.51 16.65 -1.85
CA GLN A 65 -10.43 17.62 -1.67
C GLN A 65 -9.49 17.19 -0.54
N ALA A 66 -10.03 16.82 0.63
CA ALA A 66 -9.23 16.36 1.76
C ALA A 66 -8.41 15.11 1.41
N PHE A 67 -8.99 14.17 0.67
CA PHE A 67 -8.28 12.99 0.17
C PHE A 67 -7.16 13.36 -0.80
N ALA A 68 -7.41 14.27 -1.74
CA ALA A 68 -6.40 14.71 -2.71
C ALA A 68 -5.21 15.40 -2.02
N GLU A 69 -5.48 16.25 -1.02
CA GLU A 69 -4.45 16.92 -0.22
C GLU A 69 -3.66 15.91 0.63
N LEU A 70 -4.35 14.95 1.27
CA LEU A 70 -3.70 13.91 2.07
C LEU A 70 -2.79 13.01 1.22
N ASN A 71 -3.25 12.59 0.05
CA ASN A 71 -2.48 11.77 -0.89
C ASN A 71 -1.27 12.55 -1.42
N ALA A 72 -1.45 13.82 -1.81
CA ALA A 72 -0.35 14.68 -2.26
C ALA A 72 0.70 14.93 -1.18
N ALA A 73 0.30 14.99 0.10
CA ALA A 73 1.21 15.17 1.23
C ALA A 73 2.00 13.89 1.59
N ASN A 74 1.51 12.71 1.18
CA ASN A 74 2.10 11.41 1.53
C ASN A 74 2.37 10.55 0.29
N PRO A 75 3.13 11.04 -0.72
CA PRO A 75 3.49 10.23 -1.87
C PRO A 75 4.38 9.09 -1.41
N ILE A 76 4.06 7.86 -1.82
CA ILE A 76 4.75 6.65 -1.37
C ILE A 76 5.08 5.74 -2.56
N PHE A 77 6.24 5.08 -2.50
CA PHE A 77 6.57 4.00 -3.43
C PHE A 77 6.04 2.65 -2.91
N VAL A 78 5.93 1.65 -3.79
CA VAL A 78 5.39 0.34 -3.43
C VAL A 78 6.25 -0.36 -2.37
N GLU A 79 7.56 -0.16 -2.42
CA GLU A 79 8.52 -0.67 -1.45
C GLU A 79 8.34 -0.03 -0.08
N ASP A 80 8.09 1.28 -0.04
CA ASP A 80 7.86 2.01 1.20
C ASP A 80 6.52 1.61 1.84
N ALA A 81 5.48 1.43 1.03
CA ALA A 81 4.20 0.90 1.52
C ALA A 81 4.38 -0.47 2.18
N ALA A 82 5.12 -1.38 1.54
CA ALA A 82 5.44 -2.68 2.12
C ALA A 82 6.21 -2.55 3.45
N ARG A 83 7.20 -1.64 3.53
CA ARG A 83 7.96 -1.39 4.77
C ARG A 83 7.08 -0.85 5.90
N LEU A 84 6.16 0.08 5.61
CA LEU A 84 5.25 0.63 6.61
C LEU A 84 4.31 -0.45 7.17
N PHE A 85 3.76 -1.33 6.32
CA PHE A 85 2.96 -2.47 6.78
C PHE A 85 3.79 -3.45 7.61
N CYS A 86 5.04 -3.74 7.23
CA CYS A 86 5.91 -4.57 8.06
C CYS A 86 6.17 -3.94 9.43
N GLN A 87 6.39 -2.63 9.48
CA GLN A 87 6.69 -1.93 10.72
C GLN A 87 5.54 -1.99 11.72
N VAL A 88 4.28 -1.83 11.27
CA VAL A 88 3.13 -1.94 12.17
C VAL A 88 2.91 -3.37 12.65
N LEU A 89 3.12 -4.37 11.79
CA LEU A 89 3.02 -5.79 12.16
C LEU A 89 4.10 -6.20 13.17
N GLN A 90 5.34 -5.74 13.00
CA GLN A 90 6.45 -6.03 13.93
C GLN A 90 6.24 -5.44 15.33
N ASN A 91 5.43 -4.39 15.43
CA ASN A 91 5.17 -3.71 16.69
C ASN A 91 4.01 -4.33 17.48
N ASP A 92 3.22 -5.22 16.88
CA ASP A 92 2.13 -5.91 17.59
C ASP A 92 2.62 -7.26 18.16
N PRO A 93 2.59 -7.45 19.49
CA PRO A 93 3.09 -8.67 20.13
C PRO A 93 2.24 -9.92 19.85
N ARG A 94 1.05 -9.76 19.26
CA ARG A 94 0.17 -10.88 18.86
C ARG A 94 0.55 -11.43 17.48
N VAL A 95 1.40 -10.72 16.74
CA VAL A 95 1.86 -11.11 15.40
C VAL A 95 3.18 -11.88 15.48
N GLY A 96 3.19 -13.07 14.88
CA GLY A 96 4.38 -13.89 14.70
C GLY A 96 5.06 -13.61 13.36
N ASP A 97 5.28 -14.66 12.57
CA ASP A 97 5.75 -14.52 11.20
C ASP A 97 4.71 -13.83 10.32
N PHE A 98 5.15 -13.16 9.25
CA PHE A 98 4.23 -12.55 8.30
C PHE A 98 4.84 -12.37 6.90
N ARG A 99 3.96 -12.13 5.93
CA ARG A 99 4.31 -11.70 4.57
C ARG A 99 3.39 -10.56 4.15
N VAL A 100 4.00 -9.51 3.63
CA VAL A 100 3.33 -8.36 3.02
C VAL A 100 3.59 -8.38 1.52
N VAL A 101 2.53 -8.27 0.73
CA VAL A 101 2.60 -8.04 -0.71
C VAL A 101 1.87 -6.74 -1.02
N ALA A 102 2.56 -5.74 -1.55
CA ALA A 102 1.97 -4.50 -2.01
C ALA A 102 2.05 -4.44 -3.53
N SER A 103 0.96 -4.04 -4.19
CA SER A 103 0.90 -3.80 -5.63
C SER A 103 0.35 -2.41 -5.90
N HIS A 104 1.06 -1.63 -6.71
CA HIS A 104 0.56 -0.42 -7.34
C HIS A 104 0.07 -0.77 -8.74
N GLN A 105 -1.21 -0.52 -9.01
CA GLN A 105 -1.83 -0.74 -10.31
C GLN A 105 -1.51 0.44 -11.23
N GLU A 106 -0.29 0.45 -11.75
CA GLU A 106 0.30 1.61 -12.43
C GLU A 106 -0.61 2.18 -13.51
N SER A 107 -0.79 3.50 -13.49
CA SER A 107 -1.68 4.20 -14.43
C SER A 107 -1.02 4.54 -15.77
N LEU A 108 0.32 4.56 -15.82
CA LEU A 108 1.11 4.86 -17.02
C LEU A 108 1.66 3.60 -17.72
N HIS A 109 1.62 2.45 -17.04
CA HIS A 109 2.21 1.21 -17.52
C HIS A 109 1.16 0.12 -17.67
N SER A 110 1.40 -0.82 -18.60
CA SER A 110 0.54 -1.99 -18.79
C SER A 110 0.89 -3.14 -17.83
N HIS A 111 1.54 -2.84 -16.72
CA HIS A 111 1.97 -3.79 -15.69
C HIS A 111 2.01 -3.10 -14.33
N ASP A 112 1.80 -3.88 -13.28
CA ASP A 112 1.83 -3.40 -11.90
C ASP A 112 3.26 -3.37 -11.35
N ALA A 113 3.54 -2.44 -10.44
CA ALA A 113 4.74 -2.46 -9.60
C ALA A 113 4.42 -3.22 -8.31
N VAL A 114 5.21 -4.25 -7.99
CA VAL A 114 4.92 -5.15 -6.86
C VAL A 114 6.13 -5.25 -5.93
N SER A 115 5.89 -5.10 -4.63
CA SER A 115 6.87 -5.34 -3.56
C SER A 115 6.40 -6.47 -2.64
N VAL A 116 7.32 -7.35 -2.27
CA VAL A 116 7.08 -8.47 -1.36
C VAL A 116 8.11 -8.43 -0.24
N LEU A 117 7.63 -8.47 1.01
CA LEU A 117 8.47 -8.59 2.20
C LEU A 117 7.96 -9.74 3.06
N THR A 118 8.89 -10.53 3.59
CA THR A 118 8.59 -11.65 4.48
C THR A 118 9.44 -11.53 5.74
N GLN A 119 8.81 -11.74 6.88
CA GLN A 119 9.45 -11.86 8.19
C GLN A 119 9.24 -13.27 8.72
N GLY A 120 10.35 -13.94 9.05
CA GLY A 120 10.36 -15.29 9.61
C GLY A 120 10.17 -16.42 8.58
N PRO A 121 10.34 -17.69 9.01
CA PRO A 121 10.36 -18.85 8.12
C PRO A 121 8.98 -19.27 7.58
N THR A 122 7.87 -18.99 8.27
CA THR A 122 6.53 -19.55 7.94
C THR A 122 6.06 -19.22 6.52
N PHE A 123 6.38 -18.01 6.03
CA PHE A 123 6.00 -17.55 4.69
C PHE A 123 7.19 -17.41 3.75
N ALA A 124 8.37 -17.89 4.15
CA ALA A 124 9.56 -17.88 3.32
C ALA A 124 9.39 -18.87 2.16
N ALA A 125 9.80 -18.45 0.96
CA ALA A 125 9.75 -19.30 -0.22
C ALA A 125 10.93 -18.97 -1.14
N ASP A 126 11.59 -20.01 -1.66
CA ASP A 126 12.69 -19.86 -2.62
C ASP A 126 12.19 -19.37 -4.00
N SER A 127 10.89 -19.55 -4.27
CA SER A 127 10.22 -19.07 -5.47
C SER A 127 8.79 -18.66 -5.15
N LEU A 128 8.28 -17.67 -5.90
CA LEU A 128 6.90 -17.20 -5.77
C LEU A 128 6.05 -17.84 -6.86
N ASP A 129 4.98 -18.55 -6.47
CA ASP A 129 3.96 -19.02 -7.42
C ASP A 129 3.34 -17.80 -8.13
N PRO A 130 3.32 -17.73 -9.47
CA PRO A 130 2.65 -16.65 -10.20
C PRO A 130 1.20 -16.41 -9.78
N ARG A 131 0.50 -17.45 -9.29
CA ARG A 131 -0.88 -17.36 -8.78
C ARG A 131 -0.99 -16.57 -7.48
N LEU A 132 0.10 -16.38 -6.73
CA LEU A 132 0.14 -15.53 -5.54
C LEU A 132 -0.37 -14.11 -5.83
N PHE A 133 -0.08 -13.62 -7.02
CA PHE A 133 -0.45 -12.28 -7.49
C PHE A 133 -1.82 -12.23 -8.16
N ALA A 134 -2.45 -13.39 -8.45
CA ALA A 134 -3.67 -13.45 -9.26
C ALA A 134 -4.84 -12.67 -8.66
N SER A 135 -4.90 -12.54 -7.33
CA SER A 135 -5.94 -11.76 -6.67
C SER A 135 -5.46 -10.41 -6.14
N LEU A 136 -4.29 -9.94 -6.57
CA LEU A 136 -3.95 -8.51 -6.50
C LEU A 136 -4.59 -7.74 -7.64
N ILE A 137 -5.02 -8.47 -8.68
CA ILE A 137 -5.76 -7.96 -9.82
C ILE A 137 -7.23 -7.90 -9.42
N HIS A 138 -7.81 -6.71 -9.41
CA HIS A 138 -9.25 -6.56 -9.32
C HIS A 138 -9.85 -7.00 -10.67
N ILE A 139 -10.44 -8.20 -10.69
CA ILE A 139 -11.30 -8.63 -11.80
C ILE A 139 -12.62 -7.88 -11.59
N GLY A 140 -12.88 -6.88 -12.45
CA GLY A 140 -14.09 -6.07 -12.40
C GLY A 140 -15.36 -6.86 -12.64
#